data_AF-A0A2N2WEV6-F1
#
_entry.id   AF-A0A2N2WEV6-F1
#
_cell.length_a   1.000
_cell.length_b   1.000
_cell.length_c   1.000
_cell.angle_alpha   90.00
_cell.angle_beta   90.00
_cell.angle_gamma   90.00
#
_symmetry.space_group_name_H-M   'P 1'
#
loop_
_entity.id
_entity.type
_entity.pdbx_description
1 polymer ?
#
loop_
_entity_poly.entity_id
_entity_poly.type
_entity_poly.pdbx_seq_one_letter_code
_entity_poly.pdbx_strand_id
1 'polypeptide(L)'
;MKIFRHNQHLNNEDNETLRNRHNFYIFTFNKTKSSKMKGLIIFSAGMLICVTLLANNRFSSLPQVKQLKQKYNINFVTDSFNGGEYALSWASWTTPEESDSTDFIEFIRVFSEEWNKYPLAWIQVNKLKNIVFVKNLKVTHQLRFAMPDPYDETLYYDMEYLIYGEEYVREMIHHEFWHDIEEQQFGDMYYKNSTWCSYNIEGFKYGSGGSTAYDDGEYTYGEHPRKGFVTTYSVYGEEEDRAELYCWFFTSRTWNLLTTWIIEDRVLRKKYNWMLSFISGLVPEMNVDYFKKINTLED
;
A
#
# COMPACT_ATOMS: atom_id res chain seq x y z
N MET A 1 -14.88 1.98 47.62
CA MET A 1 -15.10 0.79 46.79
C MET A 1 -16.52 0.86 46.22
N LYS A 2 -16.69 1.51 45.07
CA LYS A 2 -17.96 1.64 44.33
C LYS A 2 -17.61 1.51 42.85
N ILE A 3 -18.27 0.56 42.20
CA ILE A 3 -18.14 0.20 40.80
C ILE A 3 -18.87 1.25 39.96
N PHE A 4 -18.20 1.85 38.98
CA PHE A 4 -18.85 2.57 37.89
C PHE A 4 -18.72 1.73 36.62
N ARG A 5 -19.83 1.14 36.18
CA ARG A 5 -20.03 0.68 34.81
C ARG A 5 -20.41 1.89 33.98
N HIS A 6 -19.65 2.17 32.92
CA HIS A 6 -20.09 3.08 31.87
C HIS A 6 -20.32 2.24 30.61
N ASN A 7 -21.59 2.07 30.26
CA ASN A 7 -22.01 1.57 28.95
C ASN A 7 -21.71 2.67 27.93
N GLN A 8 -20.84 2.41 26.96
CA GLN A 8 -20.84 3.18 25.72
C GLN A 8 -21.74 2.48 24.71
N HIS A 9 -22.90 3.09 24.48
CA HIS A 9 -23.65 2.93 23.25
C HIS A 9 -22.83 3.61 22.15
N LEU A 10 -22.18 2.81 21.29
CA LEU A 10 -21.68 3.30 20.01
C LEU A 10 -22.86 3.34 19.03
N ASN A 11 -22.97 4.46 18.31
CA ASN A 11 -24.03 4.75 17.36
C ASN A 11 -24.04 3.76 16.20
N ASN A 12 -25.24 3.42 15.71
CA ASN A 12 -25.43 2.49 14.59
C ASN A 12 -24.89 3.01 13.24
N GLU A 13 -24.53 4.29 13.11
CA GLU A 13 -23.98 4.88 11.88
C GLU A 13 -22.50 4.51 11.67
N ASP A 14 -21.70 4.36 12.74
CA ASP A 14 -20.28 3.95 12.64
C ASP A 14 -20.14 2.50 12.15
N ASN A 15 -21.14 1.65 12.43
CA ASN A 15 -21.17 0.26 12.00
C ASN A 15 -21.46 0.12 10.49
N GLU A 16 -22.07 1.11 9.85
CA GLU A 16 -22.37 1.06 8.41
C GLU A 16 -21.16 1.50 7.59
N THR A 17 -20.40 2.49 8.08
CA THR A 17 -19.10 2.88 7.53
C THR A 17 -18.06 1.77 7.71
N LEU A 18 -18.05 1.08 8.85
CA LEU A 18 -17.22 -0.12 9.08
C LEU A 18 -17.69 -1.31 8.24
N ARG A 19 -19.00 -1.56 8.08
CA ARG A 19 -19.52 -2.60 7.16
C ARG A 19 -19.20 -2.31 5.70
N ASN A 20 -19.12 -1.06 5.29
CA ASN A 20 -18.65 -0.70 3.95
C ASN A 20 -17.14 -0.88 3.78
N ARG A 21 -16.34 -0.98 4.86
CA ARG A 21 -14.96 -1.53 4.79
C ARG A 21 -14.94 -3.06 4.59
N HIS A 22 -16.03 -3.77 4.91
CA HIS A 22 -16.09 -5.24 4.93
C HIS A 22 -16.34 -5.91 3.57
N ASN A 23 -16.79 -5.20 2.54
CA ASN A 23 -17.05 -5.79 1.21
C ASN A 23 -15.87 -5.67 0.22
N PHE A 24 -14.70 -5.18 0.64
CA PHE A 24 -13.67 -4.72 -0.32
C PHE A 24 -12.41 -5.55 -0.40
N TYR A 25 -12.46 -6.71 0.21
CA TYR A 25 -11.44 -7.73 0.17
C TYR A 25 -11.82 -8.89 -0.77
N ILE A 26 -12.68 -8.58 -1.73
CA ILE A 26 -13.58 -9.55 -2.35
C ILE A 26 -13.10 -10.05 -3.74
N PHE A 27 -12.98 -11.38 -3.81
CA PHE A 27 -13.18 -12.34 -4.92
C PHE A 27 -12.01 -13.08 -5.60
N THR A 28 -12.22 -14.40 -5.58
CA THR A 28 -11.35 -15.56 -5.80
C THR A 28 -11.39 -16.11 -7.22
N PHE A 29 -10.38 -16.92 -7.55
CA PHE A 29 -10.21 -17.65 -8.81
C PHE A 29 -10.85 -19.04 -8.77
N ASN A 30 -11.37 -19.49 -9.92
CA ASN A 30 -11.50 -20.92 -10.23
C ASN A 30 -10.58 -21.25 -11.43
N LYS A 31 -9.61 -22.14 -11.20
CA LYS A 31 -8.56 -22.50 -12.15
C LYS A 31 -9.03 -23.66 -13.03
N THR A 32 -9.10 -23.48 -14.35
CA THR A 32 -9.13 -24.60 -15.30
C THR A 32 -8.15 -24.41 -16.45
N LYS A 33 -7.50 -25.52 -16.80
CA LYS A 33 -6.47 -25.70 -17.85
C LYS A 33 -7.11 -25.92 -19.22
N SER A 34 -6.30 -25.66 -20.27
CA SER A 34 -6.40 -26.18 -21.66
C SER A 34 -7.28 -25.35 -22.60
N SER A 35 -6.98 -25.10 -23.89
CA SER A 35 -6.14 -25.83 -24.86
C SER A 35 -5.69 -24.92 -26.01
N LYS A 36 -4.71 -25.40 -26.79
CA LYS A 36 -4.12 -24.79 -28.00
C LYS A 36 -5.16 -24.54 -29.11
N MET A 37 -5.08 -23.38 -29.77
CA MET A 37 -5.52 -23.21 -31.16
C MET A 37 -4.38 -22.62 -32.00
N LYS A 38 -4.04 -23.33 -33.08
CA LYS A 38 -3.20 -22.84 -34.17
C LYS A 38 -4.11 -22.09 -35.14
N GLY A 39 -3.87 -20.79 -35.33
CA GLY A 39 -4.48 -19.97 -36.36
C GLY A 39 -3.39 -19.26 -37.15
N LEU A 40 -3.32 -19.54 -38.44
CA LEU A 40 -2.43 -18.91 -39.41
C LEU A 40 -2.97 -17.50 -39.71
N ILE A 41 -2.19 -16.44 -39.44
CA ILE A 41 -2.55 -15.06 -39.80
C ILE A 41 -1.52 -14.54 -40.80
N ILE A 42 -2.06 -14.04 -41.91
CA ILE A 42 -1.35 -13.46 -43.05
C ILE A 42 -0.83 -12.07 -42.63
N PHE A 43 0.48 -11.86 -42.78
CA PHE A 43 1.12 -10.55 -42.55
C PHE A 43 0.78 -9.59 -43.70
N SER A 44 -0.07 -8.60 -43.43
CA SER A 44 -0.09 -7.35 -44.20
C SER A 44 0.71 -6.30 -43.43
N ALA A 45 1.89 -5.95 -43.95
CA ALA A 45 2.74 -4.89 -43.42
C ALA A 45 2.10 -3.51 -43.70
N GLY A 46 1.14 -3.13 -42.85
CA GLY A 46 0.73 -1.74 -42.68
C GLY A 46 1.61 -1.14 -41.60
N MET A 47 2.46 -0.18 -41.96
CA MET A 47 3.23 0.63 -41.01
C MET A 47 2.23 1.47 -40.21
N LEU A 48 1.73 0.91 -39.11
CA LEU A 48 0.90 1.61 -38.15
C LEU A 48 1.82 2.60 -37.44
N ILE A 49 1.78 3.87 -37.85
CA ILE A 49 2.32 4.95 -37.03
C ILE A 49 1.45 4.97 -35.78
N CYS A 50 1.92 4.32 -34.72
CA CYS A 50 1.33 4.39 -33.40
C CYS A 50 1.61 5.81 -32.90
N VAL A 51 0.76 6.76 -33.27
CA VAL A 51 0.70 8.06 -32.61
C VAL A 51 0.21 7.76 -31.21
N THR A 52 1.13 7.62 -30.26
CA THR A 52 0.80 7.67 -28.84
C THR A 52 0.22 9.05 -28.58
N LEU A 53 -1.10 9.14 -28.64
CA LEU A 53 -1.86 10.28 -28.14
C LEU A 53 -1.56 10.34 -26.65
N LEU A 54 -0.62 11.22 -26.27
CA LEU A 54 -0.41 11.53 -24.86
C LEU A 54 -1.74 12.03 -24.31
N ALA A 55 -2.22 11.42 -23.24
CA ALA A 55 -3.34 11.93 -22.46
C ALA A 55 -2.90 13.32 -21.93
N ASN A 56 -3.28 14.38 -22.62
CA ASN A 56 -2.87 15.75 -22.31
C ASN A 56 -3.65 16.31 -21.11
N ASN A 57 -3.66 15.56 -20.00
CA ASN A 57 -4.48 15.78 -18.80
C ASN A 57 -3.97 16.89 -17.87
N ARG A 58 -2.85 17.55 -18.21
CA ARG A 58 -2.22 18.65 -17.45
C ARG A 58 -1.94 18.37 -15.97
N PHE A 59 -2.08 17.13 -15.47
CA PHE A 59 -1.94 16.79 -14.05
C PHE A 59 -0.53 17.02 -13.52
N SER A 60 0.49 16.80 -14.36
CA SER A 60 1.89 17.13 -14.06
C SER A 60 2.13 18.61 -13.76
N SER A 61 1.18 19.49 -14.10
CA SER A 61 1.25 20.91 -13.83
C SER A 61 0.74 21.30 -12.43
N LEU A 62 0.04 20.40 -11.74
CA LEU A 62 -0.52 20.65 -10.42
C LEU A 62 0.58 20.95 -9.38
N PRO A 63 0.38 21.91 -8.47
CA PRO A 63 1.39 22.30 -7.49
C PRO A 63 1.93 21.15 -6.65
N GLN A 64 1.05 20.24 -6.21
CA GLN A 64 1.40 19.06 -5.40
C GLN A 64 2.37 18.14 -6.15
N VAL A 65 2.08 17.82 -7.41
CA VAL A 65 2.94 16.97 -8.25
C VAL A 65 4.31 17.63 -8.46
N LYS A 66 4.33 18.92 -8.76
CA LYS A 66 5.58 19.69 -8.93
C LYS A 66 6.42 19.71 -7.65
N GLN A 67 5.78 19.94 -6.51
CA GLN A 67 6.45 19.96 -5.21
C GLN A 67 7.07 18.61 -4.89
N LEU A 68 6.32 17.52 -5.04
CA LEU A 68 6.82 16.16 -4.80
C LEU A 68 7.98 15.83 -5.75
N LYS A 69 7.85 16.14 -7.04
CA LYS A 69 8.92 15.95 -8.03
C LYS A 69 10.18 16.74 -7.66
N GLN A 70 10.03 17.99 -7.23
CA GLN A 70 11.14 18.82 -6.80
C GLN A 70 11.79 18.27 -5.52
N LYS A 71 10.99 17.82 -4.55
CA LYS A 71 11.47 17.30 -3.26
C LYS A 71 12.27 16.01 -3.44
N TYR A 72 11.74 15.06 -4.22
CA TYR A 72 12.27 13.70 -4.29
C TYR A 72 13.17 13.44 -5.49
N ASN A 73 13.09 14.27 -6.54
CA ASN A 73 13.80 14.06 -7.79
C ASN A 73 13.51 12.66 -8.39
N ILE A 74 12.26 12.21 -8.28
CA ILE A 74 11.73 11.00 -8.91
C ILE A 74 10.65 11.38 -9.93
N ASN A 75 10.29 10.44 -10.81
CA ASN A 75 9.26 10.68 -11.80
C ASN A 75 7.88 10.46 -11.19
N PHE A 76 7.07 11.50 -11.16
CA PHE A 76 5.63 11.40 -10.93
C PHE A 76 4.94 11.41 -12.28
N VAL A 77 4.53 10.24 -12.75
CA VAL A 77 3.91 10.03 -14.05
C VAL A 77 2.41 10.14 -13.90
N THR A 78 1.82 11.11 -14.58
CA THR A 78 0.38 11.40 -14.51
C THR A 78 -0.31 11.17 -15.84
N ASP A 79 0.43 10.86 -16.89
CA ASP A 79 -0.01 10.65 -18.27
C ASP A 79 0.34 9.22 -18.73
N SER A 80 0.45 9.01 -20.03
CA SER A 80 0.67 7.68 -20.60
C SER A 80 2.01 7.10 -20.14
N PHE A 81 1.96 5.95 -19.46
CA PHE A 81 3.11 5.16 -19.05
C PHE A 81 3.06 3.78 -19.69
N ASN A 82 4.16 3.35 -20.29
CA ASN A 82 4.22 2.07 -21.00
C ASN A 82 4.41 0.87 -20.05
N GLY A 83 4.92 1.10 -18.83
CA GLY A 83 5.36 0.04 -17.94
C GLY A 83 6.58 -0.72 -18.48
N GLY A 84 7.26 -1.48 -17.62
CA GLY A 84 8.26 -2.45 -18.06
C GLY A 84 7.70 -3.86 -18.22
N GLU A 85 8.58 -4.81 -18.51
CA GLU A 85 8.18 -6.19 -18.85
C GLU A 85 7.42 -6.87 -17.72
N TYR A 86 7.79 -6.62 -16.46
CA TYR A 86 7.11 -7.19 -15.30
C TYR A 86 5.68 -6.65 -15.19
N ALA A 87 5.51 -5.33 -15.11
CA ALA A 87 4.19 -4.71 -15.06
C ALA A 87 3.28 -5.15 -16.21
N LEU A 88 3.79 -5.18 -17.46
CA LEU A 88 3.01 -5.60 -18.63
C LEU A 88 2.64 -7.09 -18.63
N SER A 89 3.38 -7.93 -17.90
CA SER A 89 3.08 -9.37 -17.79
C SER A 89 1.97 -9.66 -16.79
N TRP A 90 1.86 -8.85 -15.74
CA TRP A 90 1.02 -9.13 -14.59
C TRP A 90 -0.12 -8.16 -14.38
N ALA A 91 -0.05 -6.98 -15.00
CA ALA A 91 -0.99 -5.91 -14.78
C ALA A 91 -1.48 -5.23 -16.05
N SER A 92 -2.61 -4.55 -15.88
CA SER A 92 -3.20 -3.67 -16.89
C SER A 92 -3.82 -2.48 -16.18
N TRP A 93 -3.81 -1.32 -16.83
CA TRP A 93 -4.37 -0.09 -16.29
C TRP A 93 -4.85 0.81 -17.43
N THR A 94 -5.60 1.85 -17.04
CA THR A 94 -6.03 2.92 -17.93
C THR A 94 -5.29 4.21 -17.55
N THR A 95 -4.85 4.97 -18.55
CA THR A 95 -4.25 6.29 -18.33
C THR A 95 -5.34 7.29 -17.89
N PRO A 96 -5.10 8.10 -16.84
CA PRO A 96 -6.00 9.20 -16.49
C PRO A 96 -6.12 10.23 -17.62
N GLU A 97 -7.32 10.75 -17.86
CA GLU A 97 -7.64 11.75 -18.87
C GLU A 97 -8.06 13.08 -18.21
N GLU A 98 -8.16 14.16 -18.98
CA GLU A 98 -8.56 15.48 -18.45
C GLU A 98 -9.92 15.44 -17.73
N SER A 99 -10.84 14.56 -18.15
CA SER A 99 -12.14 14.39 -17.50
C SER A 99 -12.06 13.89 -16.06
N ASP A 100 -10.93 13.31 -15.66
CA ASP A 100 -10.70 12.78 -14.31
C ASP A 100 -10.10 13.83 -13.37
N SER A 101 -10.05 15.10 -13.79
CA SER A 101 -9.34 16.15 -13.05
C SER A 101 -9.81 16.31 -11.62
N THR A 102 -11.11 16.17 -11.37
CA THR A 102 -11.68 16.30 -10.03
C THR A 102 -11.14 15.21 -9.11
N ASP A 103 -11.28 13.95 -9.54
CA ASP A 103 -10.85 12.77 -8.78
C ASP A 103 -9.33 12.80 -8.57
N PHE A 104 -8.56 13.20 -9.59
CA PHE A 104 -7.10 13.32 -9.47
C PHE A 104 -6.71 14.41 -8.47
N ILE A 105 -7.38 15.57 -8.47
CA ILE A 105 -7.09 16.67 -7.54
C ILE A 105 -7.36 16.23 -6.09
N GLU A 106 -8.45 15.51 -5.85
CA GLU A 106 -8.77 15.00 -4.51
C GLU A 106 -7.76 13.93 -4.07
N PHE A 107 -7.43 12.99 -4.96
CA PHE A 107 -6.46 11.94 -4.68
C PHE A 107 -5.07 12.51 -4.41
N ILE A 108 -4.56 13.38 -5.28
CA ILE A 108 -3.20 13.92 -5.16
C ILE A 108 -3.03 14.79 -3.93
N ARG A 109 -4.11 15.41 -3.41
CA ARG A 109 -4.08 16.11 -2.13
C ARG A 109 -3.70 15.15 -1.01
N VAL A 110 -4.50 14.10 -0.79
CA VAL A 110 -4.27 13.08 0.24
C VAL A 110 -2.90 12.42 0.05
N PHE A 111 -2.61 12.03 -1.18
CA PHE A 111 -1.34 11.39 -1.53
C PHE A 111 -0.14 12.28 -1.18
N SER A 112 -0.20 13.57 -1.53
CA SER A 112 0.90 14.49 -1.28
C SER A 112 1.12 14.79 0.20
N GLU A 113 0.06 14.79 1.02
CA GLU A 113 0.17 14.96 2.47
C GLU A 113 0.96 13.79 3.08
N GLU A 114 0.63 12.55 2.72
CA GLU A 114 1.31 11.35 3.20
C GLU A 114 2.73 11.23 2.65
N TRP A 115 2.91 11.43 1.34
CA TRP A 115 4.24 11.38 0.75
C TRP A 115 5.15 12.46 1.29
N ASN A 116 4.65 13.64 1.67
CA ASN A 116 5.48 14.69 2.26
C ASN A 116 5.99 14.35 3.66
N LYS A 117 5.48 13.31 4.33
CA LYS A 117 6.02 12.85 5.60
C LYS A 117 7.47 12.39 5.40
N TYR A 118 7.76 11.59 4.37
CA TYR A 118 9.10 11.02 4.14
C TYR A 118 10.22 12.07 4.01
N PRO A 119 11.41 11.83 4.62
CA PRO A 119 12.60 12.58 4.26
C PRO A 119 13.15 12.10 2.91
N LEU A 120 13.84 12.99 2.20
CA LEU A 120 14.50 12.65 0.93
C LEU A 120 15.45 11.46 1.07
N ALA A 121 16.19 11.38 2.18
CA ALA A 121 17.14 10.29 2.44
C ALA A 121 16.46 8.91 2.45
N TRP A 122 15.21 8.82 2.91
CA TRP A 122 14.45 7.56 2.92
C TRP A 122 14.06 7.11 1.52
N ILE A 123 13.71 8.04 0.65
CA ILE A 123 13.41 7.72 -0.76
C ILE A 123 14.69 7.29 -1.47
N GLN A 124 15.80 7.98 -1.22
CA GLN A 124 17.10 7.69 -1.86
C GLN A 124 17.66 6.31 -1.47
N VAL A 125 17.62 5.94 -0.19
CA VAL A 125 18.16 4.65 0.26
C VAL A 125 17.37 3.46 -0.29
N ASN A 126 16.09 3.67 -0.62
CA ASN A 126 15.20 2.68 -1.21
C ASN A 126 15.08 2.78 -2.74
N LYS A 127 15.84 3.69 -3.37
CA LYS A 127 16.04 3.83 -4.83
C LYS A 127 14.77 3.86 -5.70
N LEU A 128 13.62 4.24 -5.13
CA LEU A 128 12.39 4.43 -5.90
C LEU A 128 12.63 5.44 -7.03
N LYS A 129 12.22 5.13 -8.26
CA LYS A 129 12.41 5.99 -9.43
C LYS A 129 11.13 6.58 -9.96
N ASN A 130 10.03 5.83 -9.89
CA ASN A 130 8.77 6.25 -10.50
C ASN A 130 7.59 6.02 -9.55
N ILE A 131 6.68 6.98 -9.55
CA ILE A 131 5.33 6.85 -9.02
C ILE A 131 4.39 7.14 -10.18
N VAL A 132 3.53 6.18 -10.50
CA VAL A 132 2.65 6.23 -11.66
C VAL A 132 1.22 6.23 -11.17
N PHE A 133 0.47 7.27 -11.54
CA PHE A 133 -0.95 7.37 -11.22
C PHE A 133 -1.77 6.84 -12.38
N VAL A 134 -2.65 5.90 -12.09
CA VAL A 134 -3.44 5.17 -13.09
C VAL A 134 -4.90 5.05 -12.66
N LYS A 135 -5.74 4.53 -13.54
CA LYS A 135 -7.12 4.10 -13.26
C LYS A 135 -7.29 2.63 -13.58
N ASN A 136 -8.29 1.99 -12.98
CA ASN A 136 -8.65 0.59 -13.25
C ASN A 136 -7.43 -0.36 -13.21
N LEU A 137 -6.53 -0.17 -12.25
CA LEU A 137 -5.35 -1.01 -12.07
C LEU A 137 -5.78 -2.42 -11.73
N LYS A 138 -5.41 -3.37 -12.57
CA LYS A 138 -5.65 -4.79 -12.35
C LYS A 138 -4.32 -5.52 -12.29
N VAL A 139 -4.11 -6.30 -11.24
CA VAL A 139 -2.98 -7.23 -11.11
C VAL A 139 -3.56 -8.65 -11.11
N THR A 140 -3.09 -9.52 -12.00
CA THR A 140 -3.65 -10.86 -12.19
C THR A 140 -5.18 -10.87 -12.36
N HIS A 141 -5.70 -9.87 -13.08
CA HIS A 141 -7.13 -9.60 -13.33
C HIS A 141 -7.95 -9.08 -12.14
N GLN A 142 -7.35 -8.87 -10.98
CA GLN A 142 -8.03 -8.31 -9.81
C GLN A 142 -7.74 -6.83 -9.69
N LEU A 143 -8.78 -6.03 -9.41
CA LEU A 143 -8.58 -4.61 -9.11
C LEU A 143 -7.71 -4.46 -7.86
N ARG A 144 -6.74 -3.55 -7.93
CA ARG A 144 -5.80 -3.27 -6.85
C ARG A 144 -5.63 -1.78 -6.67
N PHE A 145 -5.48 -1.37 -5.41
CA PHE A 145 -5.13 0.00 -5.08
C PHE A 145 -3.76 0.38 -5.64
N ALA A 146 -2.79 -0.52 -5.47
CA ALA A 146 -1.44 -0.29 -5.95
C ALA A 146 -0.82 -1.56 -6.51
N MET A 147 0.31 -1.37 -7.18
CA MET A 147 1.20 -2.45 -7.56
C MET A 147 2.64 -1.99 -7.38
N PRO A 148 3.43 -2.69 -6.54
CA PRO A 148 4.88 -2.58 -6.58
C PRO A 148 5.43 -3.28 -7.83
N ASP A 149 6.28 -2.57 -8.57
CA ASP A 149 7.16 -3.10 -9.60
C ASP A 149 8.59 -2.77 -9.20
N PRO A 150 9.21 -3.60 -8.36
CA PRO A 150 10.50 -3.25 -7.80
C PRO A 150 11.64 -3.51 -8.78
N TYR A 151 11.38 -4.20 -9.91
CA TYR A 151 12.37 -4.43 -10.96
C TYR A 151 12.64 -3.16 -11.78
N ASP A 152 11.62 -2.31 -11.93
CA ASP A 152 11.73 -0.99 -12.53
C ASP A 152 11.66 0.16 -11.51
N GLU A 153 11.72 -0.18 -10.21
CA GLU A 153 11.66 0.76 -9.07
C GLU A 153 10.46 1.73 -9.22
N THR A 154 9.29 1.14 -9.48
CA THR A 154 8.06 1.84 -9.86
C THR A 154 6.89 1.41 -8.99
N LEU A 155 6.21 2.39 -8.37
CA LEU A 155 4.94 2.18 -7.69
C LEU A 155 3.78 2.70 -8.53
N TYR A 156 2.81 1.84 -8.82
CA TYR A 156 1.55 2.23 -9.46
C TYR A 156 0.51 2.46 -8.38
N TYR A 157 -0.25 3.55 -8.47
CA TYR A 157 -1.40 3.82 -7.61
C TYR A 157 -2.64 4.12 -8.45
N ASP A 158 -3.74 3.44 -8.13
CA ASP A 158 -5.05 3.67 -8.70
C ASP A 158 -5.75 4.81 -7.96
N MET A 159 -5.95 5.94 -8.65
CA MET A 159 -6.57 7.13 -8.07
C MET A 159 -8.06 6.94 -7.73
N GLU A 160 -8.73 5.93 -8.32
CA GLU A 160 -10.17 5.70 -8.12
C GLU A 160 -10.48 5.11 -6.73
N TYR A 161 -9.46 4.61 -6.02
CA TYR A 161 -9.60 4.02 -4.68
C TYR A 161 -9.87 5.05 -3.57
N LEU A 162 -9.84 6.35 -3.87
CA LEU A 162 -10.30 7.37 -2.91
C LEU A 162 -11.76 7.19 -2.49
N ILE A 163 -12.57 6.48 -3.31
CA ILE A 163 -13.94 6.09 -2.96
C ILE A 163 -14.04 5.29 -1.64
N TYR A 164 -12.95 4.67 -1.20
CA TYR A 164 -12.86 3.94 0.07
C TYR A 164 -12.53 4.82 1.27
N GLY A 165 -12.36 6.13 1.04
CA GLY A 165 -12.08 7.13 2.06
C GLY A 165 -10.59 7.44 2.21
N GLU A 166 -10.31 8.65 2.71
CA GLU A 166 -8.95 9.13 2.87
C GLU A 166 -8.13 8.27 3.83
N GLU A 167 -8.70 7.83 4.96
CA GLU A 167 -7.99 6.99 5.93
C GLU A 167 -7.41 5.73 5.29
N TYR A 168 -8.21 5.07 4.44
CA TYR A 168 -7.78 3.88 3.70
C TYR A 168 -6.61 4.21 2.78
N VAL A 169 -6.73 5.25 1.96
CA VAL A 169 -5.67 5.67 1.03
C VAL A 169 -4.39 6.04 1.79
N ARG A 170 -4.50 6.74 2.91
CA ARG A 170 -3.35 7.15 3.71
C ARG A 170 -2.56 5.95 4.22
N GLU A 171 -3.25 4.97 4.82
CA GLU A 171 -2.61 3.75 5.30
C GLU A 171 -1.99 2.94 4.14
N MET A 172 -2.73 2.76 3.05
CA MET A 172 -2.31 1.90 1.94
C MET A 172 -1.17 2.47 1.10
N ILE A 173 -1.01 3.79 1.03
CA ILE A 173 0.16 4.40 0.39
C ILE A 173 1.45 3.85 1.00
N HIS A 174 1.51 3.80 2.34
CA HIS A 174 2.68 3.36 3.07
C HIS A 174 2.85 1.84 3.08
N HIS A 175 1.73 1.10 3.16
CA HIS A 175 1.74 -0.35 3.07
C HIS A 175 2.39 -0.80 1.76
N GLU A 176 1.96 -0.21 0.64
CA GLU A 176 2.42 -0.65 -0.68
C GLU A 176 3.88 -0.23 -0.96
N PHE A 177 4.31 0.92 -0.43
CA PHE A 177 5.72 1.29 -0.50
C PHE A 177 6.63 0.36 0.30
N TRP A 178 6.12 -0.27 1.38
CA TRP A 178 6.91 -1.25 2.12
C TRP A 178 7.33 -2.45 1.25
N HIS A 179 6.46 -2.93 0.37
CA HIS A 179 6.78 -4.06 -0.51
C HIS A 179 7.96 -3.73 -1.45
N ASP A 180 8.05 -2.49 -1.95
CA ASP A 180 9.20 -2.01 -2.71
C ASP A 180 10.49 -1.92 -1.85
N ILE A 181 10.35 -1.49 -0.60
CA ILE A 181 11.46 -1.45 0.37
C ILE A 181 12.00 -2.85 0.62
N GLU A 182 11.13 -3.87 0.71
CA GLU A 182 11.54 -5.25 0.94
C GLU A 182 12.42 -5.79 -0.19
N GLU A 183 12.02 -5.61 -1.45
CA GLU A 183 12.87 -6.00 -2.58
C GLU A 183 14.21 -5.24 -2.50
N GLN A 184 14.18 -3.94 -2.27
CA GLN A 184 15.41 -3.15 -2.36
C GLN A 184 16.41 -3.44 -1.24
N GLN A 185 15.93 -3.73 -0.03
CA GLN A 185 16.79 -3.97 1.14
C GLN A 185 17.10 -5.46 1.37
N PHE A 186 16.24 -6.37 0.89
CA PHE A 186 16.35 -7.81 1.13
C PHE A 186 16.42 -8.66 -0.14
N GLY A 187 16.19 -8.08 -1.31
CA GLY A 187 16.25 -8.76 -2.62
C GLY A 187 15.03 -9.64 -2.92
N ASP A 188 13.94 -9.51 -2.15
CA ASP A 188 12.70 -10.26 -2.34
C ASP A 188 11.51 -9.52 -1.67
N MET A 189 10.48 -9.15 -2.44
CA MET A 189 9.21 -8.61 -1.92
C MET A 189 8.50 -9.56 -0.93
N TYR A 190 8.79 -10.87 -0.99
CA TYR A 190 8.24 -11.88 -0.10
C TYR A 190 9.25 -12.38 0.94
N TYR A 191 10.28 -11.56 1.23
CA TYR A 191 11.41 -11.92 2.08
C TYR A 191 10.98 -12.61 3.39
N LYS A 192 11.66 -13.71 3.72
CA LYS A 192 11.43 -14.46 4.95
C LYS A 192 12.52 -14.14 5.98
N ASN A 193 12.12 -13.47 7.05
CA ASN A 193 12.99 -12.97 8.09
C ASN A 193 12.86 -13.85 9.34
N SER A 194 13.87 -14.70 9.56
CA SER A 194 13.89 -15.61 10.72
C SER A 194 13.82 -14.88 12.06
N THR A 195 14.42 -13.69 12.15
CA THR A 195 14.40 -12.86 13.36
C THR A 195 12.99 -12.33 13.63
N TRP A 196 12.32 -11.81 12.60
CA TRP A 196 10.93 -11.36 12.69
C TRP A 196 10.01 -12.50 13.11
N CYS A 197 10.11 -13.65 12.44
CA CYS A 197 9.34 -14.85 12.76
C CYS A 197 9.56 -15.33 14.20
N SER A 198 10.79 -15.22 14.72
CA SER A 198 11.13 -15.64 16.09
C SER A 198 10.43 -14.82 17.18
N TYR A 199 9.86 -13.67 16.84
CA TYR A 199 9.09 -12.86 17.79
C TYR A 199 7.71 -13.42 18.05
N ASN A 200 7.11 -14.12 17.07
CA ASN A 200 5.77 -14.66 17.19
C ASN A 200 5.64 -15.62 18.37
N ILE A 201 4.40 -15.76 18.86
CA ILE A 201 4.09 -16.73 19.92
C ILE A 201 4.38 -18.14 19.41
N GLU A 202 4.92 -18.98 20.31
CA GLU A 202 5.22 -20.38 20.00
C GLU A 202 4.02 -21.10 19.37
N GLY A 203 4.28 -21.81 18.27
CA GLY A 203 3.25 -22.52 17.52
C GLY A 203 2.47 -21.68 16.50
N PHE A 204 2.62 -20.34 16.50
CA PHE A 204 2.04 -19.51 15.45
C PHE A 204 2.66 -19.81 14.08
N LYS A 205 1.82 -19.78 13.04
CA LYS A 205 2.22 -19.88 11.63
C LYS A 205 1.42 -18.85 10.84
N TYR A 206 2.09 -18.15 9.95
CA TYR A 206 1.44 -17.32 8.95
C TYR A 206 0.61 -18.17 7.99
N GLY A 207 -0.36 -17.52 7.34
CA GLY A 207 -0.98 -18.03 6.12
C GLY A 207 0.01 -18.10 4.95
N SER A 208 -0.53 -18.23 3.74
CA SER A 208 0.25 -18.36 2.50
C SER A 208 0.41 -17.03 1.74
N GLY A 209 0.26 -15.91 2.42
CA GLY A 209 0.38 -14.55 1.91
C GLY A 209 -0.96 -13.81 1.83
N GLY A 210 -0.90 -12.50 1.57
CA GLY A 210 -2.07 -11.61 1.59
C GLY A 210 -3.24 -12.06 0.71
N SER A 211 -2.94 -12.65 -0.47
CA SER A 211 -3.96 -13.22 -1.36
C SER A 211 -4.87 -14.27 -0.68
N THR A 212 -4.35 -14.97 0.33
CA THR A 212 -5.07 -16.04 1.03
C THR A 212 -5.99 -15.54 2.13
N ALA A 213 -5.93 -14.24 2.44
CA ALA A 213 -6.88 -13.59 3.33
C ALA A 213 -8.32 -13.72 2.85
N TYR A 214 -8.52 -14.03 1.57
CA TYR A 214 -9.81 -13.96 0.89
C TYR A 214 -10.25 -15.28 0.27
N ASP A 215 -9.44 -16.35 0.42
CA ASP A 215 -9.71 -17.64 -0.22
C ASP A 215 -10.97 -18.34 0.32
N ASP A 216 -11.36 -18.05 1.57
CA ASP A 216 -12.53 -18.63 2.23
C ASP A 216 -13.76 -17.70 2.29
N GLY A 217 -13.61 -16.43 1.89
CA GLY A 217 -14.69 -15.43 1.91
C GLY A 217 -15.08 -14.92 3.31
N GLU A 218 -14.32 -15.27 4.35
CA GLU A 218 -14.64 -14.98 5.76
C GLU A 218 -13.75 -13.89 6.37
N TYR A 219 -13.05 -13.11 5.54
CA TYR A 219 -12.19 -12.03 6.02
C TYR A 219 -12.99 -11.02 6.83
N THR A 220 -12.64 -10.89 8.11
CA THR A 220 -13.15 -9.82 8.98
C THR A 220 -11.98 -8.94 9.39
N TYR A 221 -12.04 -7.67 8.99
CA TYR A 221 -11.06 -6.69 9.45
C TYR A 221 -11.16 -6.56 10.97
N GLY A 222 -10.02 -6.66 11.63
CA GLY A 222 -9.92 -6.55 13.06
C GLY A 222 -8.61 -5.88 13.42
N GLU A 223 -8.68 -4.92 14.31
CA GLU A 223 -7.53 -4.24 14.89
C GLU A 223 -7.03 -5.02 16.11
N HIS A 224 -5.73 -5.24 16.16
CA HIS A 224 -5.05 -6.02 17.19
C HIS A 224 -5.73 -7.38 17.49
N PRO A 225 -5.94 -8.24 16.50
CA PRO A 225 -6.76 -9.45 16.64
C PRO A 225 -6.15 -10.47 17.62
N ARG A 226 -4.84 -10.40 17.84
CA ARG A 226 -4.08 -11.20 18.80
C ARG A 226 -2.72 -10.56 19.04
N LYS A 227 -2.07 -11.01 20.12
CA LYS A 227 -0.70 -10.60 20.47
C LYS A 227 0.25 -10.76 19.28
N GLY A 228 0.96 -9.70 18.97
CA GLY A 228 1.99 -9.62 17.94
C GLY A 228 1.54 -9.04 16.61
N PHE A 229 0.27 -8.67 16.42
CA PHE A 229 -0.26 -8.26 15.12
C PHE A 229 -1.08 -6.99 15.24
N VAL A 230 -0.97 -6.09 14.27
CA VAL A 230 -1.72 -4.83 14.24
C VAL A 230 -3.10 -5.00 13.59
N THR A 231 -3.23 -5.91 12.62
CA THR A 231 -4.51 -6.22 11.98
C THR A 231 -4.72 -7.72 11.78
N THR A 232 -5.97 -8.12 11.47
CA THR A 232 -6.28 -9.47 10.96
C THR A 232 -5.52 -9.76 9.68
N TYR A 233 -5.25 -8.76 8.83
CA TYR A 233 -4.52 -8.98 7.58
C TYR A 233 -3.06 -9.41 7.83
N SER A 234 -2.42 -8.84 8.85
CA SER A 234 -1.05 -9.16 9.26
C SER A 234 -0.79 -10.64 9.59
N VAL A 235 -1.82 -11.48 9.77
CA VAL A 235 -1.63 -12.91 10.08
C VAL A 235 -1.49 -13.78 8.83
N TYR A 236 -1.84 -13.26 7.65
CA TYR A 236 -1.87 -14.04 6.41
C TYR A 236 -0.51 -14.16 5.73
N GLY A 237 0.38 -13.19 5.93
CA GLY A 237 1.70 -13.17 5.34
C GLY A 237 2.74 -12.56 6.27
N GLU A 238 3.98 -12.97 6.14
CA GLU A 238 5.07 -12.38 6.93
C GLU A 238 5.43 -11.00 6.40
N GLU A 239 5.41 -10.87 5.08
CA GLU A 239 5.49 -9.62 4.32
C GLU A 239 4.34 -8.67 4.67
N GLU A 240 3.10 -9.18 4.72
CA GLU A 240 1.93 -8.38 5.07
C GLU A 240 1.97 -7.90 6.53
N ASP A 241 2.48 -8.72 7.45
CA ASP A 241 2.68 -8.32 8.84
C ASP A 241 3.64 -7.14 8.98
N ARG A 242 4.72 -7.13 8.19
CA ARG A 242 5.66 -6.02 8.17
C ARG A 242 5.08 -4.80 7.47
N ALA A 243 4.39 -4.98 6.35
CA ALA A 243 3.74 -3.89 5.60
C ALA A 243 2.68 -3.19 6.46
N GLU A 244 1.83 -3.97 7.12
CA GLU A 244 0.81 -3.47 8.05
C GLU A 244 1.46 -2.79 9.25
N LEU A 245 2.49 -3.37 9.87
CA LEU A 245 3.15 -2.69 10.97
C LEU A 245 3.82 -1.39 10.50
N TYR A 246 4.43 -1.38 9.32
CA TYR A 246 5.13 -0.22 8.76
C TYR A 246 4.17 0.94 8.51
N CYS A 247 3.03 0.71 7.82
CA CYS A 247 2.09 1.78 7.52
C CYS A 247 1.50 2.41 8.78
N TRP A 248 1.37 1.63 9.86
CA TRP A 248 0.88 2.12 11.14
C TRP A 248 1.77 3.18 11.81
N PHE A 249 3.01 3.36 11.36
CA PHE A 249 3.90 4.44 11.83
C PHE A 249 3.54 5.83 11.29
N PHE A 250 2.74 5.93 10.23
CA PHE A 250 2.60 7.17 9.47
C PHE A 250 1.28 7.91 9.64
N THR A 251 0.22 7.24 10.10
CA THR A 251 -1.08 7.91 10.35
C THR A 251 -1.32 8.11 11.84
N SER A 252 -1.86 9.28 12.22
CA SER A 252 -2.01 9.69 13.61
C SER A 252 -2.84 8.69 14.41
N ARG A 253 -3.94 8.19 13.82
CA ARG A 253 -4.82 7.19 14.42
C ARG A 253 -4.09 5.88 14.71
N THR A 254 -3.44 5.30 13.70
CA THR A 254 -2.73 4.02 13.85
C THR A 254 -1.51 4.14 14.76
N TRP A 255 -0.81 5.27 14.73
CA TRP A 255 0.33 5.54 15.60
C TRP A 255 -0.10 5.57 17.07
N ASN A 256 -1.21 6.25 17.40
CA ASN A 256 -1.73 6.32 18.76
C ASN A 256 -2.18 4.94 19.28
N LEU A 257 -2.81 4.13 18.42
CA LEU A 257 -3.18 2.75 18.77
C LEU A 257 -1.93 1.87 18.97
N LEU A 258 -0.99 1.91 18.03
CA LEU A 258 0.25 1.13 18.08
C LEU A 258 1.05 1.44 19.36
N THR A 259 1.26 2.73 19.65
CA THR A 259 2.00 3.17 20.85
C THR A 259 1.30 2.79 22.15
N THR A 260 -0.02 2.67 22.14
CA THR A 260 -0.79 2.11 23.27
C THR A 260 -0.55 0.60 23.41
N TRP A 261 -0.71 -0.16 22.33
CA TRP A 261 -0.63 -1.62 22.39
C TRP A 261 0.76 -2.15 22.72
N ILE A 262 1.84 -1.52 22.26
CA ILE A 262 3.21 -1.97 22.56
C ILE A 262 3.58 -1.88 24.06
N ILE A 263 2.80 -1.14 24.87
CA ILE A 263 2.99 -1.10 26.33
C ILE A 263 2.66 -2.47 26.92
N GLU A 264 1.53 -3.05 26.52
CA GLU A 264 0.97 -4.29 27.08
C GLU A 264 1.43 -5.53 26.31
N ASP A 265 1.54 -5.43 24.99
CA ASP A 265 1.93 -6.53 24.13
C ASP A 265 3.44 -6.55 23.86
N ARG A 266 4.12 -7.42 24.62
CA ARG A 266 5.57 -7.63 24.49
C ARG A 266 5.97 -8.23 23.14
N VAL A 267 5.08 -8.96 22.46
CA VAL A 267 5.38 -9.55 21.15
C VAL A 267 5.34 -8.47 20.08
N LEU A 268 4.26 -7.68 20.05
CA LEU A 268 4.15 -6.54 19.14
C LEU A 268 5.28 -5.52 19.39
N ARG A 269 5.64 -5.26 20.65
CA ARG A 269 6.78 -4.38 20.98
C ARG A 269 8.11 -4.86 20.38
N LYS A 270 8.36 -6.16 20.30
CA LYS A 270 9.59 -6.67 19.64
C LYS A 270 9.61 -6.34 18.15
N LYS A 271 8.48 -6.54 17.46
CA LYS A 271 8.32 -6.21 16.03
C LYS A 271 8.42 -4.70 15.79
N TYR A 272 7.76 -3.90 16.63
CA TYR A 272 7.88 -2.44 16.63
C TYR A 272 9.34 -2.00 16.75
N ASN A 273 10.07 -2.53 17.74
CA ASN A 273 11.47 -2.19 17.95
C ASN A 273 12.35 -2.62 16.77
N TRP A 274 12.08 -3.78 16.16
CA TRP A 274 12.78 -4.23 14.96
C TRP A 274 12.54 -3.26 13.80
N MET A 275 11.28 -2.90 13.52
CA MET A 275 10.91 -1.99 12.45
C MET A 275 11.55 -0.61 12.65
N LEU A 276 11.45 -0.06 13.86
CA LEU A 276 12.07 1.22 14.21
C LEU A 276 13.60 1.18 14.06
N SER A 277 14.24 0.08 14.48
CA SER A 277 15.70 -0.09 14.37
C SER A 277 16.13 -0.25 12.91
N PHE A 278 15.34 -0.93 12.09
CA PHE A 278 15.58 -1.05 10.64
C PHE A 278 15.52 0.33 9.97
N ILE A 279 14.42 1.07 10.19
CA ILE A 279 14.21 2.39 9.58
C ILE A 279 15.30 3.36 10.02
N SER A 280 15.51 3.50 11.34
CA SER A 280 16.52 4.44 11.88
C SER A 280 17.96 3.99 11.62
N GLY A 281 18.20 2.70 11.38
CA GLY A 281 19.50 2.18 10.97
C GLY A 281 19.88 2.63 9.55
N LEU A 282 18.91 2.79 8.66
CA LEU A 282 19.12 3.31 7.31
C LEU A 282 19.10 4.84 7.27
N VAL A 283 18.17 5.47 8.02
CA VAL A 283 17.99 6.92 8.08
C VAL A 283 17.85 7.36 9.54
N PRO A 284 18.94 7.75 10.23
CA PRO A 284 18.95 8.01 11.68
C PRO A 284 17.95 9.07 12.18
N GLU A 285 17.55 10.02 11.33
CA GLU A 285 16.54 11.00 11.67
C GLU A 285 15.13 10.40 11.80
N MET A 286 14.83 9.29 11.11
CA MET A 286 13.54 8.56 11.20
C MET A 286 13.48 7.66 12.44
N ASN A 287 13.73 8.27 13.60
CA ASN A 287 13.63 7.63 14.90
C ASN A 287 12.24 7.88 15.54
N VAL A 288 12.07 7.46 16.80
CA VAL A 288 10.80 7.59 17.52
C VAL A 288 10.29 9.03 17.59
N ASP A 289 11.18 10.03 17.71
CA ASP A 289 10.76 11.43 17.84
C ASP A 289 10.31 12.02 16.50
N TYR A 290 10.90 11.55 15.39
CA TYR A 290 10.38 11.85 14.05
C TYR A 290 8.96 11.30 13.87
N PHE A 291 8.72 10.04 14.23
CA PHE A 291 7.38 9.44 14.09
C PHE A 291 6.36 10.09 15.03
N LYS A 292 6.74 10.47 16.25
CA LYS A 292 5.88 11.31 17.09
C LYS A 292 5.55 12.62 16.39
N LYS A 293 6.57 13.35 15.90
CA LYS A 293 6.39 14.66 15.28
C LYS A 293 5.41 14.62 14.11
N ILE A 294 5.57 13.70 13.16
CA ILE A 294 4.70 13.66 11.96
C ILE A 294 3.25 13.27 12.28
N ASN A 295 3.01 12.62 13.42
CA ASN A 295 1.69 12.18 13.88
C ASN A 295 1.07 13.10 14.95
N THR A 296 1.75 14.19 15.33
CA THR A 296 1.23 15.24 16.25
C THR A 296 0.95 16.56 15.54
N LEU A 297 1.22 16.65 14.24
CA LEU A 297 1.04 17.88 13.45
C LEU A 297 -0.39 18.05 12.90
N GLU A 298 -1.34 17.25 13.39
CA GLU A 298 -2.78 17.36 13.10
C GLU A 298 -3.50 17.88 14.35
N ASP A 299 -3.32 19.17 14.64
CA ASP A 299 -4.20 19.99 15.50
C ASP A 299 -4.48 21.33 14.80
#